data_AF-A0A6L8GKJ5-F1
#
_entry.id   AF-A0A6L8GKJ5-F1
#
_cell.length_a   1.000
_cell.length_b   1.000
_cell.length_c   1.000
_cell.angle_alpha   90.00
_cell.angle_beta   90.00
_cell.angle_gamma   90.00
#
_symmetry.space_group_name_H-M   'P 1'
#
loop_
_entity.id
_entity.type
_entity.pdbx_description
1 polymer ?
#
loop_
_entity_poly.entity_id
_entity_poly.type
_entity_poly.pdbx_seq_one_letter_code
_entity_poly.pdbx_strand_id
1 'polypeptide(L)'
;MGTPARSDGLALLAIALLHLAAQVAHGYSHVAAGVPLTVFQQLFVVVIVTVAPLAAVYAYWKLDARRGAGLFAVSMGAAFLFGYLLHFVIDSPDLHANVAGEHSAAFLHSALALALLEFVGFFFGAYLVVRGAR
;
A
#
# COMPACT_ATOMS: atom_id res chain seq x y z
N MET A 1 -10.98 27.20 2.28
CA MET A 1 -10.36 25.92 1.86
C MET A 1 -10.46 25.85 0.35
N GLY A 2 -9.32 25.78 -0.36
CA GLY A 2 -9.31 25.69 -1.82
C GLY A 2 -9.95 24.39 -2.30
N THR A 3 -10.65 24.44 -3.42
CA THR A 3 -11.22 23.27 -4.08
C THR A 3 -10.09 22.26 -4.36
N PRO A 4 -10.20 20.97 -3.96
CA PRO A 4 -9.16 20.00 -4.25
C PRO A 4 -8.90 19.91 -5.75
N ALA A 5 -7.63 20.01 -6.17
CA ALA A 5 -7.33 19.94 -7.59
C ALA A 5 -7.67 18.55 -8.11
N ARG A 6 -8.37 18.51 -9.24
CA ARG A 6 -8.85 17.26 -9.86
C ARG A 6 -7.69 16.32 -10.20
N SER A 7 -6.54 16.88 -10.59
CA SER A 7 -5.33 16.14 -10.93
C SER A 7 -4.75 15.37 -9.73
N ASP A 8 -4.73 15.96 -8.53
CA ASP A 8 -4.20 15.28 -7.34
C ASP A 8 -5.06 14.08 -6.95
N GLY A 9 -6.39 14.24 -7.01
CA GLY A 9 -7.30 13.14 -6.74
C GLY A 9 -7.16 12.00 -7.75
N LEU A 10 -6.95 12.34 -9.04
CA LEU A 10 -6.67 11.33 -10.06
C LEU A 10 -5.33 10.63 -9.84
N ALA A 11 -4.30 11.35 -9.37
CA ALA A 11 -3.02 10.74 -9.02
C ALA A 11 -3.15 9.80 -7.82
N LEU A 12 -3.88 10.20 -6.77
CA LEU A 12 -4.18 9.32 -5.63
C LEU A 12 -4.91 8.04 -6.09
N LEU A 13 -5.93 8.19 -6.94
CA LEU A 13 -6.64 7.05 -7.51
C LEU A 13 -5.72 6.15 -8.34
N ALA A 14 -4.88 6.73 -9.21
CA ALA A 14 -3.95 5.95 -10.03
C ALA A 14 -2.97 5.14 -9.16
N ILE A 15 -2.38 5.77 -8.14
CA ILE A 15 -1.50 5.09 -7.18
C ILE A 15 -2.27 3.97 -6.46
N ALA A 16 -3.50 4.24 -5.98
CA ALA A 16 -4.31 3.25 -5.28
C ALA A 16 -4.66 2.03 -6.16
N LEU A 17 -4.98 2.25 -7.43
CA LEU A 17 -5.32 1.18 -8.37
C LEU A 17 -4.08 0.36 -8.76
N LEU A 18 -2.94 1.01 -8.98
CA LEU A 18 -1.67 0.31 -9.21
C LEU A 18 -1.25 -0.51 -7.99
N HIS A 19 -1.41 0.06 -6.80
CA HIS A 19 -1.16 -0.61 -5.53
C HIS A 19 -2.09 -1.81 -5.34
N LEU A 20 -3.39 -1.67 -5.62
CA LEU A 20 -4.35 -2.78 -5.57
C LEU A 20 -3.98 -3.89 -6.56
N ALA A 21 -3.58 -3.54 -7.79
CA ALA A 21 -3.14 -4.54 -8.78
C ALA A 21 -1.88 -5.29 -8.31
N ALA A 22 -0.88 -4.56 -7.79
CA ALA A 22 0.33 -5.15 -7.21
C ALA A 22 0.00 -6.02 -5.98
N GLN A 23 -0.96 -5.61 -5.15
CA GLN A 23 -1.42 -6.36 -3.99
C GLN A 23 -2.05 -7.69 -4.40
N VAL A 24 -2.92 -7.69 -5.42
CA VAL A 24 -3.51 -8.93 -5.94
C VAL A 24 -2.43 -9.87 -6.47
N ALA A 25 -1.48 -9.36 -7.25
CA ALA A 25 -0.37 -10.15 -7.75
C ALA A 25 0.51 -10.73 -6.61
N HIS A 26 0.77 -9.93 -5.59
CA HIS A 26 1.55 -10.34 -4.43
C HIS A 26 0.81 -11.37 -3.56
N GLY A 27 -0.49 -11.17 -3.32
CA GLY A 27 -1.34 -12.14 -2.62
C GLY A 27 -1.39 -13.49 -3.35
N TYR A 28 -1.44 -13.48 -4.68
CA TYR A 28 -1.28 -14.72 -5.46
C TYR A 28 0.10 -15.36 -5.24
N SER A 29 1.18 -14.56 -5.19
CA SER A 29 2.52 -15.07 -4.94
C SER A 29 2.67 -15.73 -3.56
N HIS A 30 1.99 -15.24 -2.52
CA HIS A 30 1.92 -15.91 -1.21
C HIS A 30 1.32 -17.32 -1.34
N VAL A 31 0.19 -17.44 -2.04
CA VAL A 31 -0.49 -18.73 -2.25
C VAL A 31 0.39 -19.66 -3.07
N ALA A 32 0.95 -19.18 -4.18
CA ALA A 32 1.76 -19.99 -5.09
C ALA A 32 3.08 -20.45 -4.45
N ALA A 33 3.74 -19.58 -3.67
CA ALA A 33 4.98 -19.90 -2.97
C ALA A 33 4.77 -20.62 -1.62
N GLY A 34 3.52 -20.85 -1.20
CA GLY A 34 3.20 -21.50 0.07
C GLY A 34 3.61 -20.70 1.30
N VAL A 35 3.64 -19.36 1.20
CA VAL A 35 4.00 -18.44 2.29
C VAL A 35 2.72 -18.08 3.06
N PRO A 36 2.50 -18.65 4.26
CA PRO A 36 1.23 -18.51 4.97
C PRO A 36 1.10 -17.14 5.63
N LEU A 37 -0.12 -16.59 5.62
CA LEU A 37 -0.45 -15.42 6.42
C LEU A 37 -1.12 -15.85 7.73
N THR A 38 -0.68 -15.27 8.85
CA THR A 38 -1.42 -15.33 10.11
C THR A 38 -2.74 -14.56 9.98
N VAL A 39 -3.70 -14.85 10.88
CA VAL A 39 -4.99 -14.14 10.91
C VAL A 39 -4.80 -12.63 11.08
N PHE A 40 -3.82 -12.20 11.89
CA PHE A 40 -3.51 -10.79 12.08
C PHE A 40 -2.95 -10.12 10.83
N GLN A 41 -2.02 -10.78 10.12
CA GLN A 41 -1.50 -10.28 8.86
C GLN A 41 -2.62 -10.19 7.81
N GLN A 42 -3.48 -11.21 7.72
CA GLN A 42 -4.61 -11.21 6.79
C GLN A 42 -5.59 -10.04 7.05
N LEU A 43 -5.93 -9.79 8.32
CA LEU A 43 -6.78 -8.66 8.70
C LEU A 43 -6.12 -7.32 8.39
N PHE A 44 -4.82 -7.19 8.67
CA PHE A 44 -4.06 -5.98 8.36
C PHE A 44 -4.05 -5.71 6.86
N VAL A 45 -3.77 -6.73 6.03
CA VAL A 45 -3.79 -6.62 4.58
C VAL A 45 -5.16 -6.16 4.07
N VAL A 46 -6.25 -6.77 4.53
CA VAL A 46 -7.60 -6.39 4.08
C VAL A 46 -7.96 -4.96 4.52
N VAL A 47 -7.75 -4.62 5.78
CA VAL A 47 -8.23 -3.35 6.32
C VAL A 47 -7.32 -2.18 5.94
N ILE A 48 -6.02 -2.33 6.16
CA ILE A 48 -5.04 -1.24 6.04
C ILE A 48 -4.45 -1.17 4.64
N VAL A 49 -4.10 -2.33 4.05
CA VAL A 49 -3.44 -2.33 2.74
C VAL A 49 -4.48 -2.21 1.62
N THR A 50 -5.63 -2.89 1.70
CA THR A 50 -6.65 -2.84 0.64
C THR A 50 -7.67 -1.71 0.84
N VAL A 51 -8.40 -1.72 1.96
CA VAL A 51 -9.60 -0.88 2.11
C VAL A 51 -9.24 0.58 2.41
N ALA A 52 -8.28 0.84 3.29
CA ALA A 52 -7.98 2.20 3.73
C ALA A 52 -7.50 3.14 2.60
N PRO A 53 -6.62 2.76 1.65
CA PRO A 53 -6.21 3.63 0.55
C PRO A 53 -7.38 3.97 -0.38
N LEU A 54 -8.28 3.01 -0.65
CA LEU A 54 -9.48 3.24 -1.46
C LEU A 54 -10.48 4.16 -0.76
N ALA A 55 -10.70 3.93 0.54
CA ALA A 55 -11.52 4.79 1.38
C ALA A 55 -10.95 6.22 1.46
N ALA A 56 -9.63 6.35 1.49
CA ALA A 56 -8.93 7.63 1.48
C ALA A 56 -9.15 8.41 0.17
N VAL A 57 -9.09 7.73 -0.98
CA VAL A 57 -9.41 8.33 -2.29
C VAL A 57 -10.87 8.81 -2.32
N TYR A 58 -11.81 7.99 -1.83
CA TYR A 58 -13.21 8.40 -1.71
C TYR A 58 -13.38 9.63 -0.80
N ALA A 59 -12.76 9.59 0.38
CA ALA A 59 -12.82 10.67 1.36
C ALA A 59 -12.21 11.98 0.82
N TYR A 60 -11.15 11.88 0.01
CA TYR A 60 -10.51 13.03 -0.63
C TYR A 60 -11.50 13.83 -1.50
N TRP A 61 -12.35 13.14 -2.26
CA TRP A 61 -13.31 13.79 -3.15
C TRP A 61 -14.64 14.14 -2.51
N LYS A 62 -15.14 13.28 -1.62
CA LYS A 62 -16.53 13.36 -1.14
C LYS A 62 -16.67 14.00 0.23
N LEU A 63 -15.61 13.99 1.02
CA LEU A 63 -15.64 14.45 2.40
C LEU A 63 -14.71 15.65 2.56
N ASP A 64 -13.46 15.40 2.94
CA ASP A 64 -12.46 16.42 3.22
C ASP A 64 -11.14 16.00 2.58
N ALA A 65 -10.68 16.84 1.63
CA ALA A 65 -9.48 16.56 0.85
C ALA A 65 -8.23 16.36 1.71
N ARG A 66 -8.08 17.14 2.79
CA ARG A 66 -6.92 17.07 3.66
C ARG A 66 -6.95 15.79 4.50
N ARG A 67 -8.10 15.43 5.06
CA ARG A 67 -8.29 14.18 5.80
C ARG A 67 -8.15 12.96 4.90
N GLY A 68 -8.69 13.00 3.68
CA GLY A 68 -8.53 11.96 2.68
C GLY A 68 -7.06 11.74 2.31
N ALA A 69 -6.33 12.81 1.99
CA ALA A 69 -4.89 12.73 1.74
C ALA A 69 -4.09 12.23 2.96
N GLY A 70 -4.48 12.64 4.16
CA GLY A 70 -3.87 12.15 5.41
C GLY A 70 -4.10 10.67 5.65
N LEU A 71 -5.33 10.19 5.44
CA LEU A 71 -5.65 8.76 5.52
C LEU A 71 -4.88 7.96 4.47
N PHE A 72 -4.74 8.50 3.26
CA PHE A 72 -3.94 7.88 2.20
C PHE A 72 -2.48 7.75 2.62
N ALA A 73 -1.90 8.84 3.14
CA ALA A 73 -0.52 8.83 3.62
C ALA A 73 -0.34 7.78 4.72
N VAL A 74 -1.15 7.82 5.78
CA VAL A 74 -1.03 6.90 6.91
C VAL A 74 -1.22 5.45 6.50
N SER A 75 -2.20 5.14 5.65
CA SER A 75 -2.42 3.77 5.17
C SER A 75 -1.26 3.26 4.32
N MET A 76 -0.79 4.05 3.35
CA MET A 76 0.37 3.67 2.51
C MET A 76 1.66 3.56 3.32
N GLY A 77 1.87 4.43 4.32
CA GLY A 77 3.03 4.35 5.21
C GLY A 77 2.98 3.14 6.15
N ALA A 78 1.80 2.82 6.68
CA ALA A 78 1.61 1.62 7.51
C ALA A 78 1.78 0.34 6.69
N ALA A 79 1.26 0.31 5.45
CA ALA A 79 1.45 -0.78 4.51
C ALA A 79 2.94 -0.96 4.15
N PHE A 80 3.64 0.14 3.84
CA PHE A 80 5.09 0.13 3.58
C PHE A 80 5.85 -0.46 4.75
N LEU A 81 5.63 0.02 5.97
CA LEU A 81 6.35 -0.48 7.14
C LEU A 81 6.07 -1.97 7.38
N PHE A 82 4.80 -2.38 7.30
CA PHE A 82 4.40 -3.77 7.47
C PHE A 82 5.05 -4.69 6.44
N GLY A 83 4.89 -4.38 5.15
CA GLY A 83 5.43 -5.19 4.06
C GLY A 83 6.95 -5.15 4.00
N TYR A 84 7.56 -3.98 4.17
CA TYR A 84 9.02 -3.83 4.13
C TYR A 84 9.69 -4.62 5.25
N LEU A 85 9.17 -4.52 6.47
CA LEU A 85 9.72 -5.25 7.62
C LEU A 85 9.62 -6.76 7.43
N LEU A 86 8.48 -7.29 7.02
CA LEU A 86 8.30 -8.74 6.85
C LEU A 86 9.08 -9.31 5.65
N HIS A 87 9.06 -8.62 4.51
CA HIS A 87 9.66 -9.14 3.28
C HIS A 87 11.17 -8.95 3.18
N PHE A 88 11.74 -7.98 3.90
CA PHE A 88 13.15 -7.60 3.71
C PHE A 88 13.99 -7.50 4.99
N VAL A 89 13.40 -7.51 6.19
CA VAL A 89 14.14 -7.21 7.43
C VAL A 89 14.01 -8.32 8.48
N ILE A 90 12.79 -8.74 8.79
CA ILE A 90 12.51 -9.68 9.88
C ILE A 90 12.63 -11.11 9.33
N ASP A 91 13.46 -11.92 9.99
CA ASP A 91 13.54 -13.35 9.72
C ASP A 91 12.19 -14.02 10.04
N SER A 92 11.45 -14.34 8.98
CA SER A 92 10.08 -14.84 9.01
C SER A 92 9.82 -15.66 7.75
N PRO A 93 8.74 -16.45 7.67
CA PRO A 93 8.38 -17.16 6.44
C PRO A 93 8.24 -16.25 5.20
N ASP A 94 7.88 -14.99 5.43
CA ASP A 94 7.63 -13.98 4.40
C ASP A 94 8.92 -13.26 3.96
N LEU A 95 10.04 -13.46 4.66
CA LEU A 95 11.32 -12.89 4.25
C LEU A 95 11.68 -13.46 2.88
N HIS A 96 11.95 -12.60 1.89
CA HIS A 96 12.21 -13.04 0.52
C HIS A 96 13.35 -14.06 0.41
N ALA A 97 14.35 -14.01 1.31
CA ALA A 97 15.45 -14.96 1.35
C ALA A 97 15.04 -16.37 1.83
N ASN A 98 13.92 -16.48 2.54
CA ASN A 98 13.32 -17.74 3.01
C ASN A 98 12.34 -18.34 1.99
N VAL A 99 11.92 -17.56 0.98
CA VAL A 99 11.02 -18.04 -0.08
C VAL A 99 11.82 -18.71 -1.18
N ALA A 100 11.65 -20.03 -1.33
CA ALA A 100 12.37 -20.85 -2.31
C ALA A 100 11.43 -21.47 -3.35
N GLY A 101 12.01 -21.96 -4.46
CA GLY A 101 11.27 -22.63 -5.53
C GLY A 101 10.83 -21.69 -6.65
N GLU A 102 9.98 -22.22 -7.54
CA GLU A 102 9.60 -21.59 -8.83
C GLU A 102 8.95 -20.21 -8.68
N HIS A 103 8.26 -19.95 -7.57
CA HIS A 103 7.52 -18.71 -7.33
C HIS A 103 8.30 -17.65 -6.52
N SER A 104 9.53 -17.95 -6.10
CA SER A 104 10.39 -17.02 -5.32
C SER A 104 10.63 -15.68 -6.03
N ALA A 105 10.88 -15.72 -7.34
CA ALA A 105 11.05 -14.51 -8.14
C ALA A 105 9.75 -13.69 -8.17
N ALA A 106 8.59 -14.32 -8.39
CA ALA A 106 7.32 -13.61 -8.42
C ALA A 106 7.01 -12.95 -7.06
N PHE A 107 7.32 -13.62 -5.96
CA PHE A 107 7.21 -13.09 -4.61
C PHE A 107 8.08 -11.84 -4.42
N LEU A 108 9.38 -11.93 -4.74
CA LEU A 108 10.31 -10.80 -4.59
C LEU A 108 9.91 -9.58 -5.42
N HIS A 109 9.61 -9.77 -6.70
CA HIS A 109 9.31 -8.64 -7.59
C HIS A 109 7.98 -7.96 -7.22
N SER A 110 6.98 -8.74 -6.81
CA SER A 110 5.70 -8.17 -6.35
C SER A 110 5.83 -7.46 -5.00
N ALA A 111 6.65 -7.98 -4.07
CA ALA A 111 6.97 -7.30 -2.81
C ALA A 111 7.70 -5.98 -3.03
N LEU A 112 8.67 -5.93 -3.97
CA LEU A 112 9.36 -4.70 -4.35
C LEU A 112 8.42 -3.68 -4.99
N ALA A 113 7.53 -4.13 -5.87
CA ALA A 113 6.53 -3.27 -6.50
C ALA A 113 5.59 -2.63 -5.46
N LEU A 114 5.12 -3.41 -4.48
CA LEU A 114 4.34 -2.90 -3.36
C LEU A 114 5.12 -1.87 -2.55
N ALA A 115 6.34 -2.20 -2.10
CA ALA A 115 7.16 -1.31 -1.30
C ALA A 115 7.40 0.04 -2.01
N LEU A 116 7.64 0.04 -3.32
CA LEU A 116 7.80 1.27 -4.10
C LEU A 116 6.50 2.09 -4.16
N LEU A 117 5.38 1.45 -4.48
CA LEU A 117 4.08 2.12 -4.59
C LEU A 117 3.62 2.70 -3.25
N GLU A 118 3.84 1.96 -2.16
CA GLU A 118 3.52 2.36 -0.79
C GLU A 118 4.38 3.54 -0.33
N PHE A 119 5.69 3.49 -0.61
CA PHE A 119 6.59 4.59 -0.34
C PHE A 119 6.18 5.86 -1.11
N VAL A 120 5.97 5.75 -2.43
CA VAL A 120 5.51 6.87 -3.27
C VAL A 120 4.17 7.41 -2.79
N GLY A 121 3.22 6.52 -2.49
CA GLY A 121 1.89 6.90 -2.00
C GLY A 121 1.92 7.60 -0.65
N PHE A 122 2.77 7.16 0.28
CA PHE A 122 3.00 7.82 1.57
C PHE A 122 3.45 9.26 1.37
N PHE A 123 4.54 9.47 0.62
CA PHE A 123 5.09 10.81 0.41
C PHE A 123 4.14 11.71 -0.38
N PHE A 124 3.45 11.17 -1.38
CA PHE A 124 2.49 11.95 -2.16
C PHE A 124 1.30 12.39 -1.30
N GLY A 125 0.71 11.48 -0.52
CA GLY A 125 -0.36 11.83 0.42
C GLY A 125 0.09 12.87 1.45
N ALA A 126 1.27 12.69 2.04
CA ALA A 126 1.84 13.62 3.02
C ALA A 126 2.10 15.01 2.42
N TYR A 127 2.63 15.06 1.18
CA TYR A 127 2.83 16.31 0.44
C TYR A 127 1.51 17.07 0.26
N LEU A 128 0.42 16.39 -0.12
CA LEU A 128 -0.89 17.02 -0.29
C LEU A 128 -1.44 17.58 1.04
N VAL A 129 -1.21 16.88 2.15
CA VAL A 129 -1.60 17.35 3.50
C VAL A 129 -0.86 18.64 3.87
N VAL A 130 0.45 18.70 3.63
CA VAL A 130 1.29 19.87 3.94
C VAL A 130 0.96 21.04 3.02
N ARG A 131 0.78 20.78 1.72
CA ARG A 131 0.44 21.80 0.72
C ARG A 131 -0.92 22.43 1.01
N GLY A 132 -1.91 21.64 1.43
CA GLY A 132 -3.25 22.13 1.79
C GLY A 132 -3.35 22.78 3.18
N ALA A 133 -2.28 22.77 3.98
CA ALA A 133 -2.20 23.45 5.27
C ALA A 133 -1.59 24.86 5.19
N ARG A 134 -1.01 25.20 4.02
CA ARG A 134 -0.53 26.55 3.67
C ARG A 134 -1.66 27.32 2.97
#